data_AF-A0A8J1UPD8-F1
#
_entry.id   AF-A0A8J1UPD8-F1
#
_cell.length_a   1.000
_cell.length_b   1.000
_cell.length_c   1.000
_cell.angle_alpha   90.00
_cell.angle_beta   90.00
_cell.angle_gamma   90.00
#
_symmetry.space_group_name_H-M   'P 1'
#
loop_
_entity.id
_entity.type
_entity.pdbx_description
1 polymer ?
#
loop_
_entity_poly.entity_id
_entity_poly.type
_entity_poly.pdbx_seq_one_letter_code
_entity_poly.pdbx_strand_id
1 'polypeptide(L)'
;MAEFTIGVQEFYTLLLMALCVMSCTADKPWCKGTVWKEKDIENLALGKPASQSKSTTLNAGLAVDGVEDGEYYHGSCTHTHMTSGNWWMVDLQDIYPIGSVKLINRKCGESNCRSPQYATYDVEDHLSNFKIKVSKDSKKWELCTYFRSTMESCKKGCQMFYCPSGLKGRYVKVQLQEMNFLSLCEVAVFRPSKIQNLALEKPASQSKSTALDAGLAVDGVEDGEYYHGSCTHTWQTSDIWWMVDLQDVYPIGSVKLINR
;
A
#
# COMPACT_ATOMS: atom_id res chain seq x y z
N MET A 1 24.25 9.16 10.97
CA MET A 1 24.83 8.84 9.65
C MET A 1 24.33 7.47 9.27
N ALA A 2 23.50 7.37 8.24
CA ALA A 2 23.07 6.11 7.66
C ALA A 2 23.71 6.02 6.26
N GLU A 3 24.52 5.01 6.02
CA GLU A 3 25.07 4.67 4.71
C GLU A 3 24.28 3.48 4.14
N PHE A 4 23.97 3.52 2.85
CA PHE A 4 23.37 2.41 2.10
C PHE A 4 24.39 1.94 1.05
N THR A 5 24.52 0.62 0.87
CA THR A 5 25.48 -0.03 -0.05
C THR A 5 24.79 -1.28 -0.63
N ILE A 6 24.74 -1.45 -1.95
CA ILE A 6 24.23 -2.64 -2.64
C ILE A 6 25.23 -3.07 -3.73
N GLY A 7 25.69 -4.31 -3.65
CA GLY A 7 26.48 -4.96 -4.70
C GLY A 7 25.60 -5.69 -5.71
N VAL A 8 25.83 -5.46 -7.00
CA VAL A 8 25.16 -6.17 -8.10
C VAL A 8 26.12 -7.22 -8.68
N GLN A 9 25.69 -8.49 -8.68
CA GLN A 9 26.42 -9.58 -9.32
C GLN A 9 25.98 -9.74 -10.78
N GLU A 10 26.99 -9.97 -11.63
CA GLU A 10 27.04 -9.84 -13.08
C GLU A 10 25.91 -10.47 -13.91
N PHE A 11 25.48 -9.77 -14.98
CA PHE A 11 25.30 -10.34 -16.33
C PHE A 11 25.37 -9.22 -17.40
N TYR A 12 26.21 -9.44 -18.41
CA TYR A 12 26.54 -8.52 -19.50
C TYR A 12 25.40 -8.36 -20.53
N THR A 13 24.85 -7.15 -20.71
CA THR A 13 24.71 -6.45 -22.02
C THR A 13 24.11 -5.05 -21.82
N LEU A 14 24.64 -4.06 -22.56
CA LEU A 14 24.35 -2.63 -22.55
C LEU A 14 22.88 -2.23 -22.27
N LEU A 15 22.60 -1.72 -21.07
CA LEU A 15 21.53 -0.75 -20.83
C LEU A 15 21.96 0.19 -19.70
N LEU A 16 22.02 1.49 -20.00
CA LEU A 16 22.22 2.57 -19.03
C LEU A 16 21.02 2.60 -18.08
N MET A 17 21.24 2.38 -16.79
CA MET A 17 20.19 2.55 -15.78
C MET A 17 20.22 3.98 -15.24
N ALA A 18 19.34 4.84 -15.77
CA ALA A 18 18.77 5.91 -14.98
C ALA A 18 17.72 5.24 -14.08
N LEU A 19 18.03 5.07 -12.79
CA LEU A 19 17.10 4.51 -11.83
C LEU A 19 17.07 5.38 -10.58
N CYS A 20 15.85 5.67 -10.13
CA CYS A 20 15.52 6.49 -8.96
C CYS A 20 15.38 5.59 -7.69
N VAL A 21 16.30 4.63 -7.52
CA VAL A 21 16.23 3.41 -6.65
C VAL A 21 15.89 3.70 -5.17
N MET A 22 15.47 2.76 -4.28
CA MET A 22 14.50 1.65 -4.18
C MET A 22 14.82 0.85 -2.88
N SER A 23 13.76 0.51 -2.11
CA SER A 23 13.57 -0.49 -1.01
C SER A 23 14.62 -0.77 0.08
N CYS A 24 14.16 -0.81 1.35
CA CYS A 24 14.89 -1.29 2.52
C CYS A 24 14.39 -2.69 2.96
N THR A 25 15.31 -3.62 3.29
CA THR A 25 14.98 -4.93 3.88
C THR A 25 15.31 -4.96 5.39
N ALA A 26 14.42 -5.61 6.15
CA ALA A 26 14.22 -5.48 7.60
C ALA A 26 15.34 -6.01 8.53
N ASP A 27 16.51 -6.41 8.01
CA ASP A 27 17.49 -7.18 8.80
C ASP A 27 18.69 -6.35 9.30
N LYS A 28 18.63 -5.01 9.22
CA LYS A 28 19.76 -4.14 9.60
C LYS A 28 19.52 -3.34 10.90
N PRO A 29 20.51 -3.24 11.82
CA PRO A 29 20.32 -2.73 13.19
C PRO A 29 19.84 -1.28 13.32
N TRP A 30 20.00 -0.46 12.28
CA TRP A 30 19.59 0.94 12.25
C TRP A 30 18.13 1.17 11.84
N CYS A 31 17.39 0.10 11.50
CA CYS A 31 15.94 0.15 11.34
C CYS A 31 15.17 0.21 12.69
N LYS A 32 15.86 0.41 13.82
CA LYS A 32 15.23 0.66 15.12
C LYS A 32 14.86 2.14 15.27
N GLY A 33 13.98 2.60 14.37
CA GLY A 33 13.29 3.88 14.52
C GLY A 33 12.18 3.73 15.57
N THR A 34 12.01 4.78 16.37
CA THR A 34 10.93 4.95 17.35
C THR A 34 9.59 4.49 16.77
N VAL A 35 8.96 3.51 17.42
CA VAL A 35 7.59 3.09 17.13
C VAL A 35 6.68 4.27 17.48
N TRP A 36 6.20 5.00 16.48
CA TRP A 36 5.03 5.83 16.70
C TRP A 36 3.87 4.89 17.03
N LYS A 37 3.15 5.19 18.12
CA LYS A 37 1.81 4.64 18.28
C LYS A 37 1.00 5.12 17.08
N GLU A 38 0.26 4.22 16.46
CA GLU A 38 -0.65 4.35 15.31
C GLU A 38 -1.75 5.43 15.45
N LYS A 39 -1.61 6.34 16.42
CA LYS A 39 -2.60 7.27 16.95
C LYS A 39 -2.82 8.52 16.08
N ASP A 40 -1.89 8.90 15.19
CA ASP A 40 -1.98 10.17 14.46
C ASP A 40 -2.57 10.06 13.04
N ILE A 41 -2.84 8.85 12.56
CA ILE A 41 -3.69 8.60 11.39
C ILE A 41 -4.93 7.87 11.87
N GLU A 42 -5.98 8.63 12.19
CA GLU A 42 -7.24 8.08 12.67
C GLU A 42 -7.87 7.15 11.61
N ASN A 43 -7.92 5.84 11.91
CA ASN A 43 -8.72 4.89 11.15
C ASN A 43 -10.21 5.19 11.39
N LEU A 44 -10.87 5.81 10.41
CA LEU A 44 -12.28 6.18 10.47
C LEU A 44 -13.22 4.97 10.60
N ALA A 45 -12.77 3.80 10.16
CA ALA A 45 -13.56 2.58 10.14
C ALA A 45 -13.48 1.80 11.47
N LEU A 46 -12.50 2.09 12.33
CA LEU A 46 -12.28 1.35 13.57
C LEU A 46 -13.53 1.31 14.46
N GLY A 47 -13.98 0.10 14.77
CA GLY A 47 -15.16 -0.18 15.60
C GLY A 47 -16.50 0.26 14.98
N LYS A 48 -16.52 0.62 13.69
CA LYS A 48 -17.74 1.09 13.02
C LYS A 48 -18.65 -0.05 12.56
N PRO A 49 -19.96 0.19 12.41
CA PRO A 49 -20.88 -0.82 11.90
C PRO A 49 -20.48 -1.28 10.49
N ALA A 50 -20.31 -2.58 10.32
CA ALA A 50 -20.00 -3.20 9.04
C ALA A 50 -21.05 -4.24 8.65
N SER A 51 -21.18 -4.47 7.35
CA SER A 51 -22.08 -5.46 6.75
C SER A 51 -21.43 -6.07 5.51
N GLN A 52 -21.86 -7.26 5.12
CA GLN A 52 -21.33 -7.95 3.96
C GLN A 52 -22.42 -8.73 3.22
N SER A 53 -22.13 -9.14 1.99
CA SER A 53 -22.95 -10.06 1.23
C SER A 53 -23.02 -11.44 1.90
N LYS A 54 -23.89 -12.33 1.37
CA LYS A 54 -24.23 -13.64 1.94
C LYS A 54 -23.01 -14.33 2.57
N SER A 55 -23.07 -14.58 3.88
CA SER A 55 -21.88 -14.91 4.66
C SER A 55 -21.94 -16.26 5.36
N THR A 56 -20.77 -16.89 5.48
CA THR A 56 -20.51 -18.08 6.30
C THR A 56 -20.14 -17.73 7.74
N THR A 57 -19.76 -16.47 8.02
CA THR A 57 -19.35 -15.96 9.34
C THR A 57 -20.27 -14.82 9.78
N LEU A 58 -20.75 -14.83 11.02
CA LEU A 58 -21.82 -13.90 11.43
C LEU A 58 -21.39 -12.44 11.60
N ASN A 59 -20.09 -12.11 11.49
CA ASN A 59 -19.60 -10.78 11.87
C ASN A 59 -18.73 -10.11 10.79
N ALA A 60 -19.34 -9.19 10.03
CA ALA A 60 -18.61 -8.29 9.14
C ALA A 60 -17.72 -7.28 9.89
N GLY A 61 -17.98 -7.07 11.19
CA GLY A 61 -17.23 -6.16 12.06
C GLY A 61 -15.82 -6.64 12.40
N LEU A 62 -15.46 -7.88 12.06
CA LEU A 62 -14.09 -8.38 12.23
C LEU A 62 -13.09 -7.58 11.39
N ALA A 63 -13.49 -7.11 10.21
CA ALA A 63 -12.60 -6.32 9.36
C ALA A 63 -12.42 -4.86 9.82
N VAL A 64 -12.92 -4.49 10.99
CA VAL A 64 -12.80 -3.14 11.57
C VAL A 64 -12.58 -3.22 13.08
N ASP A 65 -12.07 -4.34 13.58
CA ASP A 65 -11.85 -4.55 15.01
C ASP A 65 -10.47 -4.04 15.47
N GLY A 66 -9.61 -3.63 14.53
CA GLY A 66 -8.29 -3.09 14.79
C GLY A 66 -7.21 -4.16 14.95
N VAL A 67 -7.51 -5.42 14.62
CA VAL A 67 -6.55 -6.52 14.70
C VAL A 67 -6.03 -6.83 13.30
N GLU A 68 -4.80 -6.42 13.04
CA GLU A 68 -4.15 -6.58 11.74
C GLU A 68 -3.57 -7.99 11.49
N ASP A 69 -4.31 -9.03 11.85
CA ASP A 69 -3.89 -10.42 11.70
C ASP A 69 -4.51 -11.08 10.47
N GLY A 70 -3.67 -11.38 9.48
CA GLY A 70 -4.07 -12.10 8.28
C GLY A 70 -4.44 -13.58 8.51
N GLU A 71 -4.08 -14.19 9.65
CA GLU A 71 -4.38 -15.59 9.91
C GLU A 71 -5.88 -15.83 10.15
N TYR A 72 -6.53 -16.46 9.18
CA TYR A 72 -7.97 -16.72 9.22
C TYR A 72 -8.45 -17.41 10.50
N TYR A 73 -7.70 -18.42 10.96
CA TYR A 73 -8.08 -19.24 12.10
C TYR A 73 -7.90 -18.53 13.45
N HIS A 74 -7.27 -17.35 13.46
CA HIS A 74 -7.20 -16.52 14.67
C HIS A 74 -8.49 -15.72 14.90
N GLY A 75 -9.45 -15.79 13.96
CA GLY A 75 -10.81 -15.30 14.17
C GLY A 75 -11.01 -13.81 13.89
N SER A 76 -10.03 -13.15 13.26
CA SER A 76 -10.07 -11.72 12.93
C SER A 76 -10.43 -11.43 11.47
N CYS A 77 -10.81 -12.45 10.70
CA CYS A 77 -11.12 -12.28 9.28
C CYS A 77 -12.58 -12.55 8.98
N THR A 78 -13.16 -11.68 8.17
CA THR A 78 -14.48 -11.89 7.55
C THR A 78 -14.44 -12.99 6.49
N HIS A 79 -15.59 -13.59 6.21
CA HIS A 79 -15.71 -14.59 5.14
C HIS A 79 -17.13 -14.62 4.56
N THR A 80 -17.28 -14.48 3.24
CA THR A 80 -18.56 -14.66 2.55
C THR A 80 -18.77 -16.10 2.08
N HIS A 81 -19.93 -16.44 1.51
CA HIS A 81 -20.04 -17.61 0.62
C HIS A 81 -19.43 -17.30 -0.75
N MET A 82 -19.09 -18.31 -1.55
CA MET A 82 -18.62 -18.13 -2.92
C MET A 82 -19.78 -17.73 -3.83
N THR A 83 -19.89 -16.45 -4.15
CA THR A 83 -20.92 -15.93 -5.06
C THR A 83 -20.36 -14.80 -5.90
N SER A 84 -21.00 -14.51 -7.04
CA SER A 84 -20.59 -13.41 -7.91
C SER A 84 -20.88 -12.06 -7.26
N GLY A 85 -19.90 -11.15 -7.32
CA GLY A 85 -20.10 -9.77 -6.88
C GLY A 85 -20.16 -9.57 -5.37
N ASN A 86 -19.56 -10.48 -4.60
CA ASN A 86 -19.47 -10.37 -3.15
C ASN A 86 -18.92 -9.02 -2.72
N TRP A 87 -19.43 -8.50 -1.61
CA TRP A 87 -19.08 -7.19 -1.11
C TRP A 87 -19.05 -7.15 0.41
N TRP A 88 -18.20 -6.28 0.93
CA TRP A 88 -18.14 -5.86 2.33
C TRP A 88 -18.25 -4.34 2.38
N MET A 89 -18.91 -3.80 3.40
CA MET A 89 -19.16 -2.37 3.53
C MET A 89 -19.17 -1.92 4.99
N VAL A 90 -18.49 -0.81 5.27
CA VAL A 90 -18.56 -0.09 6.56
C VAL A 90 -19.40 1.17 6.45
N ASP A 91 -20.18 1.46 7.49
CA ASP A 91 -20.84 2.74 7.74
C ASP A 91 -19.98 3.56 8.74
N LEU A 92 -19.28 4.58 8.24
CA LEU A 92 -18.44 5.49 9.03
C LEU A 92 -19.24 6.39 9.98
N GLN A 93 -20.57 6.35 9.91
CA GLN A 93 -21.55 7.11 10.70
C GLN A 93 -21.62 8.62 10.43
N ASP A 94 -20.65 9.19 9.71
CA ASP A 94 -20.67 10.57 9.21
C ASP A 94 -20.00 10.64 7.83
N ILE A 95 -20.18 11.75 7.12
CA ILE A 95 -19.57 12.00 5.82
C ILE A 95 -18.16 12.57 6.03
N TYR A 96 -17.16 11.77 5.67
CA TYR A 96 -15.76 12.19 5.71
C TYR A 96 -15.20 12.41 4.30
N PRO A 97 -14.22 13.32 4.15
CA PRO A 97 -13.32 13.24 3.00
C PRO A 97 -12.55 11.92 3.08
N ILE A 98 -12.49 11.16 1.99
CA ILE A 98 -11.84 9.85 1.93
C ILE A 98 -10.60 9.96 1.03
N GLY A 99 -9.43 9.66 1.59
CA GLY A 99 -8.15 9.77 0.89
C GLY A 99 -7.58 8.41 0.50
N SER A 100 -7.63 7.46 1.42
CA SER A 100 -7.11 6.11 1.16
C SER A 100 -7.82 5.05 2.00
N VAL A 101 -7.67 3.81 1.55
CA VAL A 101 -8.17 2.61 2.22
C VAL A 101 -7.04 1.58 2.27
N LYS A 102 -6.70 1.11 3.46
CA LYS A 102 -5.77 0.00 3.69
C LYS A 102 -6.57 -1.28 3.81
N LEU A 103 -6.19 -2.31 3.07
CA LEU A 103 -6.79 -3.64 3.16
C LEU A 103 -5.75 -4.64 3.66
N ILE A 104 -6.20 -5.54 4.53
CA ILE A 104 -5.45 -6.72 4.96
C ILE A 104 -6.18 -7.94 4.44
N ASN A 105 -5.52 -8.65 3.52
CA ASN A 105 -6.03 -9.89 2.98
C ASN A 105 -5.75 -11.04 3.95
N ARG A 106 -6.58 -12.08 3.85
CA ARG A 106 -6.34 -13.36 4.50
C ARG A 106 -5.00 -13.92 4.06
N LYS A 107 -4.20 -14.39 5.02
CA LYS A 107 -2.94 -15.08 4.80
C LYS A 107 -3.17 -16.59 4.72
N CYS A 108 -2.36 -17.21 3.88
CA CYS A 108 -2.21 -18.66 3.85
C CYS A 108 -1.26 -19.10 4.98
N GLY A 109 -1.79 -19.78 6.01
CA GLY A 109 -1.02 -20.24 7.16
C GLY A 109 0.06 -21.28 6.80
N GLU A 110 1.15 -21.32 7.56
CA GLU A 110 2.37 -22.10 7.23
C GLU A 110 2.14 -23.64 7.12
N SER A 111 1.09 -24.18 7.72
CA SER A 111 0.87 -25.63 7.77
C SER A 111 -0.01 -26.20 6.64
N ASN A 112 -0.90 -25.40 6.03
CA ASN A 112 -1.93 -25.95 5.13
C ASN A 112 -1.76 -25.58 3.66
N CYS A 113 -0.95 -24.57 3.35
CA CYS A 113 -0.74 -24.06 1.99
C CYS A 113 0.47 -24.68 1.27
N ARG A 114 1.11 -25.65 1.93
CA ARG A 114 2.23 -26.44 1.37
C ARG A 114 1.84 -27.86 1.00
N SER A 115 0.60 -28.27 1.26
CA SER A 115 0.12 -29.58 0.82
C SER A 115 -0.34 -29.48 -0.64
N PRO A 116 0.28 -30.19 -1.59
CA PRO A 116 -0.18 -30.25 -2.98
C PRO A 116 -1.63 -30.74 -3.12
N GLN A 117 -2.16 -31.36 -2.05
CA GLN A 117 -3.51 -31.88 -1.98
C GLN A 117 -4.56 -30.81 -1.59
N TYR A 118 -4.14 -29.67 -1.02
CA TYR A 118 -5.01 -28.54 -0.63
C TYR A 118 -4.65 -27.21 -1.33
N ALA A 119 -3.52 -27.16 -2.05
CA ALA A 119 -3.08 -26.05 -2.89
C ALA A 119 -4.05 -25.65 -4.01
N THR A 120 -5.09 -26.44 -4.26
CA THR A 120 -6.11 -26.18 -5.30
C THR A 120 -7.31 -25.38 -4.78
N TYR A 121 -7.38 -25.11 -3.47
CA TYR A 121 -8.44 -24.32 -2.82
C TYR A 121 -7.89 -23.07 -2.09
N ASP A 122 -6.64 -22.68 -2.40
CA ASP A 122 -5.82 -21.83 -1.54
C ASP A 122 -6.10 -20.33 -1.68
N VAL A 123 -6.77 -19.80 -0.65
CA VAL A 123 -6.54 -18.58 0.15
C VAL A 123 -6.03 -17.28 -0.50
N GLU A 124 -5.14 -17.32 -1.49
CA GLU A 124 -4.50 -16.14 -2.09
C GLU A 124 -5.37 -15.49 -3.19
N ASP A 125 -6.30 -16.24 -3.80
CA ASP A 125 -7.12 -15.75 -4.91
C ASP A 125 -8.42 -15.03 -4.51
N HIS A 126 -8.79 -15.05 -3.22
CA HIS A 126 -10.10 -14.55 -2.75
C HIS A 126 -10.23 -13.02 -2.83
N LEU A 127 -9.13 -12.28 -2.94
CA LEU A 127 -9.15 -10.83 -3.10
C LEU A 127 -8.47 -10.40 -4.40
N SER A 128 -9.12 -10.76 -5.50
CA SER A 128 -8.73 -10.42 -6.86
C SER A 128 -9.82 -9.60 -7.55
N ASN A 129 -9.42 -8.78 -8.52
CA ASN A 129 -10.33 -8.04 -9.41
C ASN A 129 -11.51 -7.38 -8.68
N PHE A 130 -11.21 -6.40 -7.80
CA PHE A 130 -12.21 -5.76 -6.95
C PHE A 130 -12.21 -4.24 -7.06
N LYS A 131 -13.35 -3.65 -6.72
CA LYS A 131 -13.53 -2.19 -6.66
C LYS A 131 -13.69 -1.74 -5.23
N ILE A 132 -13.02 -0.66 -4.87
CA ILE A 132 -13.32 0.12 -3.68
C ILE A 132 -14.21 1.28 -4.12
N LYS A 133 -15.37 1.42 -3.47
CA LYS A 133 -16.37 2.44 -3.79
C LYS A 133 -16.74 3.21 -2.54
N VAL A 134 -17.09 4.47 -2.72
CA VAL A 134 -17.49 5.38 -1.64
C VAL A 134 -18.88 5.94 -1.94
N SER A 135 -19.69 6.13 -0.90
CA SER A 135 -21.03 6.68 -1.02
C SER A 135 -21.41 7.53 0.18
N LYS A 136 -22.22 8.56 -0.02
CA LYS A 136 -22.81 9.36 1.07
C LYS A 136 -24.12 8.75 1.59
N ASP A 137 -24.83 7.98 0.75
CA ASP A 137 -26.21 7.57 0.97
C ASP A 137 -26.45 6.05 0.81
N SER A 138 -25.39 5.28 0.57
CA SER A 138 -25.39 3.84 0.24
C SER A 138 -26.08 3.44 -1.08
N LYS A 139 -26.54 4.42 -1.87
CA LYS A 139 -27.29 4.21 -3.12
C LYS A 139 -26.47 4.63 -4.34
N LYS A 140 -25.86 5.82 -4.29
CA LYS A 140 -24.98 6.34 -5.36
C LYS A 140 -23.53 6.10 -4.98
N TRP A 141 -22.82 5.39 -5.84
CA TRP A 141 -21.46 4.94 -5.57
C TRP A 141 -20.48 5.62 -6.52
N GLU A 142 -19.46 6.25 -5.94
CA GLU A 142 -18.32 6.81 -6.64
C GLU A 142 -17.14 5.84 -6.52
N LEU A 143 -16.33 5.71 -7.57
CA LEU A 143 -15.20 4.80 -7.58
C LEU A 143 -14.01 5.42 -6.85
N CYS A 144 -13.53 4.78 -5.79
CA CYS A 144 -12.24 5.12 -5.19
C CYS A 144 -11.11 4.48 -6.02
N THR A 145 -11.14 3.15 -6.22
CA THR A 145 -10.15 2.49 -7.07
C THR A 145 -10.71 1.21 -7.68
N TYR A 146 -10.09 0.76 -8.76
CA TYR A 146 -10.30 -0.56 -9.32
C TYR A 146 -8.96 -1.30 -9.39
N PHE A 147 -8.81 -2.29 -8.53
CA PHE A 147 -7.67 -3.19 -8.54
C PHE A 147 -7.93 -4.36 -9.49
N ARG A 148 -7.07 -4.53 -10.50
CA ARG A 148 -7.18 -5.55 -11.56
C ARG A 148 -6.02 -6.55 -11.49
N SER A 149 -5.81 -7.08 -10.30
CA SER A 149 -4.80 -8.09 -10.00
C SER A 149 -5.27 -8.91 -8.80
N THR A 150 -4.48 -9.88 -8.39
CA THR A 150 -4.64 -10.61 -7.13
C THR A 150 -3.83 -9.93 -6.04
N MET A 151 -4.44 -9.71 -4.87
CA MET A 151 -3.77 -9.09 -3.73
C MET A 151 -3.05 -10.17 -2.92
N GLU A 152 -1.72 -10.10 -2.88
CA GLU A 152 -0.90 -11.07 -2.15
C GLU A 152 -1.21 -11.07 -0.63
N SER A 153 -1.10 -12.25 -0.01
CA SER A 153 -1.15 -12.42 1.44
C SER A 153 -0.04 -11.62 2.13
N CYS A 154 -0.39 -10.77 3.09
CA CYS A 154 0.57 -9.85 3.70
C CYS A 154 1.62 -10.57 4.55
N LYS A 155 2.84 -10.79 4.01
CA LYS A 155 4.01 -11.23 4.80
C LYS A 155 4.73 -10.07 5.50
N LYS A 156 4.60 -8.83 4.99
CA LYS A 156 5.32 -7.63 5.51
C LYS A 156 4.57 -6.30 5.37
N GLY A 157 3.27 -6.31 5.06
CA GLY A 157 2.51 -5.08 4.96
C GLY A 157 1.26 -5.21 4.10
N CYS A 158 0.19 -4.67 4.63
CA CYS A 158 -1.11 -4.45 4.04
C CYS A 158 -1.01 -3.59 2.76
N GLN A 159 -1.98 -3.68 1.86
CA GLN A 159 -1.96 -2.84 0.65
C GLN A 159 -2.77 -1.57 0.88
N MET A 160 -2.17 -0.42 0.57
CA MET A 160 -2.83 0.88 0.59
C MET A 160 -3.39 1.20 -0.80
N PHE A 161 -4.65 1.64 -0.83
CA PHE A 161 -5.34 2.08 -2.04
C PHE A 161 -5.70 3.55 -1.91
N TYR A 162 -5.23 4.37 -2.84
CA TYR A 162 -5.48 5.81 -2.85
C TYR A 162 -6.73 6.14 -3.68
N CYS A 163 -7.59 6.99 -3.15
CA CYS A 163 -8.78 7.48 -3.83
C CYS A 163 -8.50 8.80 -4.58
N PRO A 164 -9.27 9.12 -5.64
CA PRO A 164 -9.25 10.43 -6.27
C PRO A 164 -9.52 11.56 -5.27
N SER A 165 -8.93 12.73 -5.54
CA SER A 165 -9.15 13.91 -4.72
C SER A 165 -10.63 14.34 -4.72
N GLY A 166 -11.07 14.92 -3.60
CA GLY A 166 -12.43 15.44 -3.46
C GLY A 166 -13.51 14.39 -3.13
N LEU A 167 -13.16 13.10 -3.07
CA LEU A 167 -14.08 12.04 -2.71
C LEU A 167 -14.56 12.20 -1.26
N LYS A 168 -15.88 12.17 -1.05
CA LYS A 168 -16.50 12.28 0.28
C LYS A 168 -17.57 11.22 0.44
N GLY A 169 -17.58 10.52 1.57
CA GLY A 169 -18.61 9.53 1.84
C GLY A 169 -18.72 9.11 3.30
N ARG A 170 -19.85 8.47 3.58
CA ARG A 170 -20.18 7.81 4.84
C ARG A 170 -19.99 6.30 4.74
N TYR A 171 -20.12 5.74 3.54
CA TYR A 171 -19.99 4.31 3.30
C TYR A 171 -18.79 4.02 2.42
N VAL A 172 -17.98 3.04 2.81
CA VAL A 172 -16.89 2.48 2.00
C VAL A 172 -17.20 1.02 1.74
N LYS A 173 -17.09 0.59 0.48
CA LYS A 173 -17.44 -0.76 0.02
C LYS A 173 -16.31 -1.37 -0.79
N VAL A 174 -15.88 -2.56 -0.40
CA VAL A 174 -14.99 -3.43 -1.18
C VAL A 174 -15.87 -4.45 -1.89
N GLN A 175 -15.78 -4.54 -3.23
CA GLN A 175 -16.66 -5.41 -4.02
C GLN A 175 -15.89 -6.14 -5.11
N LEU A 176 -15.89 -7.47 -5.05
CA LEU A 176 -15.36 -8.34 -6.11
C LEU A 176 -16.14 -8.13 -7.40
N GLN A 177 -15.49 -8.29 -8.55
CA GLN A 177 -16.14 -8.24 -9.86
C GLN A 177 -16.51 -9.63 -10.38
N GLU A 178 -16.03 -10.68 -9.73
CA GLU A 178 -16.15 -12.08 -10.17
C GLU A 178 -16.77 -12.96 -9.07
N MET A 179 -16.95 -14.24 -9.39
CA MET A 179 -17.40 -15.25 -8.44
C MET A 179 -16.23 -15.76 -7.61
N ASN A 180 -16.14 -15.30 -6.38
CA ASN A 180 -15.20 -15.83 -5.40
C ASN A 180 -15.72 -15.63 -3.98
N PHE A 181 -15.06 -16.20 -2.98
CA PHE A 181 -15.19 -15.80 -1.59
C PHE A 181 -14.56 -14.42 -1.40
N LEU A 182 -15.15 -13.56 -0.55
CA LEU A 182 -14.51 -12.34 -0.07
C LEU A 182 -14.07 -12.57 1.39
N SER A 183 -12.79 -12.38 1.66
CA SER A 183 -12.21 -12.43 3.00
C SER A 183 -11.35 -11.20 3.24
N LEU A 184 -11.71 -10.42 4.25
CA LEU A 184 -10.98 -9.22 4.68
C LEU A 184 -10.68 -9.37 6.16
N CYS A 185 -9.42 -9.21 6.54
CA CYS A 185 -8.99 -9.29 7.94
C CYS A 185 -8.97 -7.93 8.61
N GLU A 186 -8.68 -6.86 7.87
CA GLU A 186 -8.86 -5.50 8.36
C GLU A 186 -9.05 -4.55 7.17
N VAL A 187 -9.87 -3.54 7.37
CA VAL A 187 -10.15 -2.44 6.45
C VAL A 187 -10.04 -1.14 7.22
N ALA A 188 -8.94 -0.42 7.02
CA ALA A 188 -8.75 0.89 7.60
C ALA A 188 -9.03 1.99 6.56
N VAL A 189 -9.78 3.01 6.96
CA VAL A 189 -10.19 4.11 6.09
C VAL A 189 -9.60 5.40 6.63
N PHE A 190 -8.94 6.17 5.76
CA PHE A 190 -8.23 7.38 6.17
C PHE A 190 -8.71 8.60 5.40
N ARG A 191 -8.70 9.76 6.07
CA ARG A 191 -8.90 11.05 5.41
C ARG A 191 -7.78 11.29 4.39
N PRO A 192 -7.96 12.19 3.41
CA PRO A 192 -6.84 12.69 2.64
C PRO A 192 -5.84 13.30 3.61
N SER A 193 -4.76 12.59 3.87
CA SER A 193 -3.55 13.21 4.33
C SER A 193 -3.24 14.30 3.31
N LYS A 194 -2.93 15.52 3.73
CA LYS A 194 -2.27 16.45 2.82
C LYS A 194 -1.09 15.66 2.28
N ILE A 195 -1.11 15.28 1.00
CA ILE A 195 0.03 14.63 0.37
C ILE A 195 1.10 15.72 0.39
N GLN A 196 1.88 15.71 1.46
CA GLN A 196 3.02 16.55 1.60
C GLN A 196 4.13 15.78 0.92
N ASN A 197 4.72 16.36 -0.12
CA ASN A 197 5.99 15.86 -0.61
C ASN A 197 7.01 16.11 0.51
N LEU A 198 7.20 15.11 1.36
CA LEU A 198 8.12 15.18 2.51
C LEU A 198 9.56 15.39 2.07
N ALA A 199 9.87 14.98 0.84
CA ALA A 199 11.18 15.11 0.24
C ALA A 199 11.41 16.48 -0.40
N LEU A 200 10.37 17.29 -0.66
CA LEU A 200 10.48 18.58 -1.36
C LEU A 200 11.53 19.47 -0.71
N GLU A 201 12.52 19.89 -1.52
CA GLU A 201 13.63 20.77 -1.15
C GLU A 201 14.48 20.23 0.02
N LYS A 202 14.37 18.93 0.32
CA LYS A 202 15.17 18.31 1.38
C LYS A 202 16.59 18.04 0.90
N PRO A 203 17.59 18.06 1.81
CA PRO A 203 18.94 17.70 1.46
C PRO A 203 18.99 16.29 0.85
N ALA A 204 19.54 16.17 -0.34
CA ALA A 204 19.72 14.89 -1.00
C ALA A 204 21.21 14.61 -1.25
N SER A 205 21.55 13.35 -1.41
CA SER A 205 22.90 12.87 -1.69
C SER A 205 22.83 11.68 -2.62
N GLN A 206 23.88 11.47 -3.39
CA GLN A 206 23.97 10.35 -4.32
C GLN A 206 25.38 9.81 -4.40
N SER A 207 25.49 8.57 -4.84
CA SER A 207 26.75 7.94 -5.24
C SER A 207 27.46 8.74 -6.33
N LYS A 208 28.75 8.47 -6.55
CA LYS A 208 29.69 9.19 -7.45
C LYS A 208 28.97 9.88 -8.62
N SER A 209 28.95 11.22 -8.68
CA SER A 209 28.15 11.98 -9.66
C SER A 209 28.98 12.70 -10.73
N THR A 210 28.31 13.04 -11.84
CA THR A 210 28.83 13.81 -12.98
C THR A 210 28.79 15.34 -12.76
N ALA A 211 28.83 15.81 -11.51
CA ALA A 211 28.70 17.24 -11.12
C ALA A 211 27.27 17.81 -11.08
N LEU A 212 26.23 16.98 -11.20
CA LEU A 212 24.83 17.39 -10.95
C LEU A 212 24.41 17.13 -9.50
N ASP A 213 23.56 18.02 -8.98
CA ASP A 213 23.06 18.02 -7.62
C ASP A 213 22.06 16.87 -7.41
N ALA A 214 22.21 16.12 -6.32
CA ALA A 214 21.23 15.11 -5.91
C ALA A 214 19.87 15.74 -5.57
N GLY A 215 19.85 17.03 -5.20
CA GLY A 215 18.66 17.80 -4.88
C GLY A 215 17.67 17.96 -6.04
N LEU A 216 18.10 17.72 -7.29
CA LEU A 216 17.21 17.81 -8.46
C LEU A 216 16.04 16.82 -8.39
N ALA A 217 16.23 15.63 -7.82
CA ALA A 217 15.14 14.65 -7.66
C ALA A 217 14.07 15.09 -6.63
N VAL A 218 14.29 16.20 -5.94
CA VAL A 218 13.40 16.75 -4.91
C VAL A 218 13.13 18.24 -5.09
N ASP A 219 13.40 18.80 -6.26
CA ASP A 219 13.22 20.22 -6.59
C ASP A 219 11.75 20.62 -6.83
N GLY A 220 10.85 19.64 -6.92
CA GLY A 220 9.42 19.86 -7.17
C GLY A 220 9.04 19.98 -8.65
N VAL A 221 9.96 19.75 -9.57
CA VAL A 221 9.73 19.76 -11.02
C VAL A 221 9.62 18.32 -11.53
N GLU A 222 8.45 17.95 -12.05
CA GLU A 222 8.19 16.59 -12.57
C GLU A 222 8.50 16.51 -14.07
N ASP A 223 9.77 16.64 -14.45
CA ASP A 223 10.22 16.58 -15.86
C ASP A 223 11.22 15.43 -16.07
N GLY A 224 10.89 14.49 -16.95
CA GLY A 224 11.76 13.36 -17.29
C GLY A 224 12.86 13.70 -18.29
N GLU A 225 12.78 14.84 -18.98
CA GLU A 225 13.74 15.22 -20.01
C GLU A 225 15.08 15.66 -19.39
N TYR A 226 16.10 14.81 -19.51
CA TYR A 226 17.41 15.00 -18.87
C TYR A 226 18.04 16.38 -19.11
N TYR A 227 17.89 16.92 -20.33
CA TYR A 227 18.51 18.19 -20.71
C TYR A 227 17.79 19.42 -20.16
N HIS A 228 16.62 19.25 -19.51
CA HIS A 228 15.90 20.33 -18.85
C HIS A 228 16.43 20.61 -17.43
N GLY A 229 17.37 19.80 -16.93
CA GLY A 229 18.13 20.12 -15.73
C GLY A 229 17.45 19.78 -14.40
N SER A 230 16.40 18.95 -14.40
CA SER A 230 15.69 18.48 -13.19
C SER A 230 15.90 16.96 -12.92
N CYS A 231 16.79 16.31 -13.68
CA CYS A 231 17.15 14.91 -13.47
C CYS A 231 18.49 14.76 -12.75
N THR A 232 18.56 13.86 -11.76
CA THR A 232 19.82 13.45 -11.12
C THR A 232 20.63 12.49 -12.01
N HIS A 233 21.95 12.45 -11.86
CA HIS A 233 22.82 11.56 -12.65
C HIS A 233 24.06 11.09 -11.87
N THR A 234 24.29 9.78 -11.86
CA THR A 234 25.47 9.14 -11.24
C THR A 234 26.38 8.52 -12.31
N TRP A 235 27.65 8.30 -11.98
CA TRP A 235 28.54 7.47 -12.79
C TRP A 235 28.22 6.00 -12.60
N GLN A 236 28.50 5.20 -13.63
CA GLN A 236 28.34 3.76 -13.55
C GLN A 236 29.41 3.17 -12.64
N THR A 237 29.00 2.77 -11.44
CA THR A 237 29.86 2.12 -10.44
C THR A 237 29.15 0.87 -9.90
N SER A 238 29.84 0.05 -9.13
CA SER A 238 29.32 -1.22 -8.60
C SER A 238 28.26 -1.05 -7.50
N ASP A 239 28.03 0.18 -7.03
CA ASP A 239 27.11 0.52 -5.94
C ASP A 239 26.50 1.91 -6.15
N ILE A 240 25.43 1.96 -6.94
CA ILE A 240 24.75 3.20 -7.32
C ILE A 240 23.56 3.42 -6.36
N TRP A 241 23.57 4.56 -5.67
CA TRP A 241 22.51 4.97 -4.75
C TRP A 241 22.18 6.46 -4.88
N TRP A 242 20.96 6.79 -4.46
CA TRP A 242 20.47 8.15 -4.18
C TRP A 242 19.72 8.10 -2.85
N MET A 243 19.77 9.19 -2.09
CA MET A 243 19.17 9.30 -0.77
C MET A 243 18.70 10.73 -0.51
N VAL A 244 17.58 10.87 0.19
CA VAL A 244 17.13 12.15 0.75
C VAL A 244 17.11 12.08 2.27
N ASP A 245 17.67 13.09 2.91
CA ASP A 245 17.53 13.35 4.34
C ASP A 245 16.25 14.15 4.58
N LEU A 246 15.20 13.49 5.07
CA LEU A 246 13.94 14.14 5.37
C LEU A 246 14.04 15.12 6.56
N GLN A 247 15.18 15.16 7.25
CA GLN A 247 15.50 16.00 8.42
C GLN A 247 14.66 15.70 9.68
N ASP A 248 13.71 14.79 9.57
CA ASP A 248 12.95 14.22 10.68
C ASP A 248 12.48 12.80 10.28
N VAL A 249 11.95 12.07 11.25
CA VAL A 249 11.46 10.70 11.05
C VAL A 249 9.97 10.74 10.68
N TYR A 250 9.67 10.38 9.45
CA TYR A 250 8.30 10.35 8.93
C TYR A 250 7.82 8.94 8.59
N PRO A 251 6.53 8.64 8.79
CA PRO A 251 5.90 7.48 8.16
C PRO A 251 5.75 7.75 6.65
N ILE A 252 6.40 6.92 5.83
CA ILE A 252 6.35 7.06 4.37
C ILE A 252 5.19 6.21 3.82
N GLY A 253 4.15 6.88 3.34
CA GLY A 253 2.97 6.20 2.77
C GLY A 253 3.16 5.71 1.34
N SER A 254 3.89 6.48 0.53
CA SER A 254 4.22 6.12 -0.85
C SER A 254 5.47 6.87 -1.31
N VAL A 255 6.13 6.31 -2.32
CA VAL A 255 7.23 6.96 -3.05
C VAL A 255 6.80 7.02 -4.51
N LYS A 256 6.80 8.22 -5.09
CA LYS A 256 6.52 8.45 -6.51
C LYS A 256 7.86 8.70 -7.21
N LEU A 257 8.15 7.92 -8.25
CA LEU A 257 9.36 8.05 -9.05
C LEU A 257 8.97 8.55 -10.45
N ILE A 258 9.69 9.56 -10.94
CA ILE A 258 9.61 10.03 -12.33
C ILE A 258 10.83 9.50 -13.07
N ASN A 259 10.61 8.84 -14.21
CA ASN A 259 11.68 8.31 -15.04
C ASN A 259 11.97 9.24 -16.22
N ARG A 260 13.19 9.14 -16.74
CA ARG A 260 13.56 9.64 -18.08
C ARG A 260 12.87 8.85 -19.19
#